data_AF-A0A0Q7XI02-F1
#
_entry.id   AF-A0A0Q7XI02-F1
#
_cell.length_a   1.000
_cell.length_b   1.000
_cell.length_c   1.000
_cell.angle_alpha   90.00
_cell.angle_beta   90.00
_cell.angle_gamma   90.00
#
_symmetry.space_group_name_H-M   'P 1'
#
loop_
_entity.id
_entity.type
_entity.pdbx_description
1 polymer ?
#
loop_
_entity_poly.entity_id
_entity_poly.type
_entity_poly.pdbx_seq_one_letter_code
_entity_poly.pdbx_strand_id
1 'polypeptide(L)'
;MKLISAILLAASLAVNAQAANPNPDVKQVKATHDLLVAMQAEKMMRMTAGMSRYPSDAERKKVMDKVTATPSETIYNGLATPVARLLSPETVTEMTRFYQSSYGQKVLNNIYNSGAQLYPTVPKATPAEQAELKKPAYIKADQEFKANEQAIHHEVFVLLKQIINPKK
;
A
#
# COMPACT_ATOMS: atom_id res chain seq x y z
N MET A 1 10.61 2.40 55.08
CA MET A 1 11.17 2.39 53.71
C MET A 1 9.99 2.42 52.74
N LYS A 2 9.78 3.52 52.01
CA LYS A 2 8.68 3.69 51.05
C LYS A 2 9.18 3.25 49.68
N LEU A 3 8.62 2.18 49.14
CA LEU A 3 8.85 1.73 47.77
C LEU A 3 8.05 2.63 46.82
N ILE A 4 8.75 3.47 46.06
CA ILE A 4 8.18 4.22 44.95
C ILE A 4 8.29 3.32 43.72
N SER A 5 7.23 2.57 43.43
CA SER A 5 7.09 1.89 42.14
C SER A 5 6.70 2.93 41.09
N ALA A 6 7.70 3.45 40.38
CA ALA A 6 7.49 4.20 39.15
C ALA A 6 7.07 3.23 38.05
N ILE A 7 5.77 3.18 37.77
CA ILE A 7 5.23 2.46 36.62
C ILE A 7 5.58 3.29 35.37
N LEU A 8 6.49 2.76 34.54
CA LEU A 8 6.69 3.23 33.18
C LEU A 8 5.40 2.98 32.38
N LEU A 9 4.62 4.03 32.12
CA LEU A 9 3.66 4.03 31.02
C LEU A 9 4.45 4.20 29.71
N ALA A 10 4.83 3.09 29.11
CA ALA A 10 5.11 3.06 27.67
C ALA A 10 3.76 3.22 26.95
N ALA A 11 3.42 4.47 26.60
CA ALA A 11 2.33 4.76 25.68
C ALA A 11 2.69 4.16 24.31
N SER A 12 2.23 2.93 24.06
CA SER A 12 2.15 2.39 22.71
C SER A 12 1.12 3.24 21.97
N LEU A 13 1.60 4.16 21.14
CA LEU A 13 0.80 4.74 20.07
C LEU A 13 0.55 3.63 19.04
N ALA A 14 -0.30 2.66 19.41
CA ALA A 14 -1.10 1.97 18.42
C ALA A 14 -2.05 3.04 17.86
N VAL A 15 -1.59 3.73 16.81
CA VAL A 15 -2.51 4.43 15.92
C VAL A 15 -3.37 3.32 15.34
N ASN A 16 -4.55 3.12 15.93
CA ASN A 16 -5.59 2.35 15.29
C ASN A 16 -5.73 2.95 13.89
N ALA A 17 -5.54 2.13 12.86
CA ALA A 17 -5.90 2.48 11.50
C ALA A 17 -7.40 2.75 11.49
N GLN A 18 -7.77 3.99 11.75
CA GLN A 18 -9.14 4.45 11.77
C GLN A 18 -9.52 4.70 10.32
N ALA A 19 -10.61 4.10 9.84
CA ALA A 19 -11.12 4.40 8.51
C ALA A 19 -11.31 5.91 8.37
N ALA A 20 -10.50 6.54 7.50
CA ALA A 20 -10.56 7.97 7.23
C ALA A 20 -11.92 8.38 6.66
N ASN A 21 -12.58 7.48 5.91
CA ASN A 21 -13.96 7.64 5.47
C ASN A 21 -14.70 6.29 5.42
N PRO A 22 -15.58 5.94 6.36
CA PRO A 22 -16.25 4.64 6.34
C PRO A 22 -17.18 4.43 5.13
N ASN A 23 -17.59 5.52 4.46
CA ASN A 23 -18.52 5.46 3.32
C ASN A 23 -18.05 6.40 2.18
N PRO A 24 -17.02 5.99 1.40
CA PRO A 24 -16.48 6.80 0.31
C PRO A 24 -17.50 6.97 -0.81
N ASP A 25 -17.60 8.17 -1.35
CA ASP A 25 -18.44 8.44 -2.51
C ASP A 25 -17.80 7.96 -3.82
N VAL A 26 -18.55 8.01 -4.92
CA VAL A 26 -18.11 7.52 -6.23
C VAL A 26 -16.85 8.28 -6.72
N LYS A 27 -16.70 9.57 -6.40
CA LYS A 27 -15.55 10.36 -6.82
C LYS A 27 -14.30 9.93 -6.05
N GLN A 28 -14.42 9.69 -4.75
CA GLN A 28 -13.33 9.20 -3.92
C GLN A 28 -12.91 7.79 -4.35
N VAL A 29 -13.86 6.90 -4.60
CA VAL A 29 -13.56 5.55 -5.12
C VAL A 29 -12.81 5.64 -6.45
N LYS A 30 -13.23 6.52 -7.37
CA LYS A 30 -12.50 6.73 -8.62
C LYS A 30 -11.10 7.30 -8.39
N ALA A 31 -10.94 8.28 -7.52
CA ALA A 31 -9.62 8.84 -7.22
C ALA A 31 -8.69 7.79 -6.61
N THR A 32 -9.21 6.93 -5.74
CA THR A 32 -8.43 5.81 -5.18
C THR A 32 -8.09 4.75 -6.23
N HIS A 33 -8.97 4.50 -7.20
CA HIS A 33 -8.61 3.69 -8.37
C HIS A 33 -7.42 4.31 -9.13
N ASP A 34 -7.48 5.61 -9.43
CA ASP A 34 -6.40 6.31 -10.13
C ASP A 34 -5.07 6.25 -9.33
N LEU A 35 -5.14 6.32 -8.00
CA LEU A 35 -3.99 6.07 -7.11
C LEU A 35 -3.43 4.65 -7.26
N LEU A 36 -4.28 3.63 -7.25
CA LEU A 36 -3.87 2.23 -7.37
C LEU A 36 -3.22 1.93 -8.72
N VAL A 37 -3.72 2.57 -9.79
CA VAL A 37 -3.07 2.58 -11.11
C VAL A 37 -1.69 3.22 -11.02
N ALA A 38 -1.58 4.41 -10.43
CA ALA A 38 -0.30 5.11 -10.28
C ALA A 38 0.72 4.30 -9.48
N MET A 39 0.26 3.56 -8.46
CA MET A 39 1.08 2.67 -7.63
C MET A 39 1.44 1.34 -8.28
N GLN A 40 0.86 1.02 -9.44
CA GLN A 40 0.99 -0.30 -10.08
C GLN A 40 0.58 -1.43 -9.10
N ALA A 41 -0.62 -1.32 -8.52
CA ALA A 41 -1.11 -2.25 -7.50
C ALA A 41 -1.18 -3.72 -7.97
N GLU A 42 -1.20 -3.99 -9.28
CA GLU A 42 -1.09 -5.34 -9.83
C GLU A 42 0.28 -5.98 -9.56
N LYS A 43 1.34 -5.18 -9.41
CA LYS A 43 2.66 -5.67 -8.98
C LYS A 43 2.68 -5.93 -7.47
N MET A 44 2.02 -5.09 -6.68
CA MET A 44 1.81 -5.35 -5.26
C MET A 44 1.09 -6.68 -5.06
N MET A 45 0.01 -6.94 -5.81
CA MET A 45 -0.71 -8.22 -5.80
C MET A 45 0.20 -9.41 -6.14
N ARG A 46 1.03 -9.29 -7.18
CA ARG A 46 2.01 -10.33 -7.56
C ARG A 46 3.05 -10.58 -6.48
N MET A 47 3.55 -9.54 -5.82
CA MET A 47 4.46 -9.67 -4.68
C MET A 47 3.78 -10.37 -3.50
N THR A 48 2.58 -9.94 -3.11
CA THR A 48 1.81 -10.56 -2.02
C THR A 48 1.56 -12.04 -2.30
N ALA A 49 1.20 -12.40 -3.53
CA ALA A 49 1.11 -13.80 -3.94
C ALA A 49 2.47 -14.50 -3.83
N GLY A 50 3.53 -13.93 -4.40
CA GLY A 50 4.87 -14.52 -4.40
C GLY A 50 5.46 -14.78 -3.02
N MET A 51 5.12 -13.93 -2.03
CA MET A 51 5.54 -13.99 -0.63
C MET A 51 4.60 -14.81 0.27
N SER A 52 3.42 -15.19 -0.22
CA SER A 52 2.48 -16.00 0.55
C SER A 52 2.98 -17.42 0.74
N ARG A 53 2.52 -18.08 1.82
CA ARG A 53 2.80 -19.49 2.08
C ARG A 53 1.81 -20.37 1.33
N TYR A 54 2.33 -21.39 0.65
CA TYR A 54 1.53 -22.38 -0.08
C TYR A 54 1.85 -23.79 0.41
N PRO A 55 0.89 -24.73 0.35
CA PRO A 55 1.12 -26.13 0.73
C PRO A 55 2.15 -26.85 -0.16
N SER A 56 2.32 -26.40 -1.40
CA SER A 56 3.26 -26.98 -2.36
C SER A 56 3.66 -25.96 -3.43
N ASP A 57 4.77 -26.23 -4.12
CA ASP A 57 5.23 -25.42 -5.26
C ASP A 57 4.24 -25.44 -6.44
N ALA A 58 3.54 -26.56 -6.63
CA ALA A 58 2.50 -26.67 -7.65
C ALA A 58 1.32 -25.72 -7.36
N GLU A 59 0.88 -25.62 -6.11
CA GLU A 59 -0.18 -24.68 -5.72
C GLU A 59 0.31 -23.23 -5.82
N ARG A 60 1.56 -22.96 -5.40
CA ARG A 60 2.20 -21.65 -5.60
C ARG A 60 2.17 -21.25 -7.07
N LYS A 61 2.63 -22.14 -7.97
CA LYS A 61 2.64 -21.89 -9.41
C LYS A 61 1.24 -21.60 -9.94
N LYS A 62 0.26 -22.44 -9.60
CA LYS A 62 -1.14 -22.25 -10.00
C LYS A 62 -1.70 -20.89 -9.58
N VAL A 63 -1.40 -20.46 -8.35
CA VAL A 63 -1.83 -19.14 -7.84
C VAL A 63 -1.12 -18.00 -8.59
N MET A 64 0.20 -18.10 -8.78
CA MET A 64 0.96 -17.09 -9.52
C MET A 64 0.50 -16.96 -10.97
N ASP A 65 0.22 -18.08 -11.64
CA ASP A 65 -0.30 -18.11 -13.02
C ASP A 65 -1.68 -17.42 -13.06
N LYS A 66 -2.56 -17.70 -12.08
CA LYS A 66 -3.88 -17.07 -11.97
C LYS A 66 -3.80 -15.57 -11.73
N VAL A 67 -2.94 -15.12 -10.81
CA VAL A 67 -2.71 -13.69 -10.56
C VAL A 67 -2.15 -13.00 -11.80
N THR A 68 -1.23 -13.65 -12.51
CA THR A 68 -0.64 -13.10 -13.75
C THR A 68 -1.68 -12.97 -14.87
N ALA A 69 -2.62 -13.91 -14.95
CA ALA A 69 -3.71 -13.88 -15.92
C ALA A 69 -4.87 -12.93 -15.51
N THR A 70 -4.90 -12.45 -14.27
CA THR A 70 -5.94 -11.55 -13.80
C THR A 70 -5.73 -10.16 -14.42
N PRO A 71 -6.73 -9.57 -15.11
CA PRO A 71 -6.60 -8.22 -15.64
C PRO A 71 -6.29 -7.22 -14.51
N SER A 72 -5.34 -6.31 -14.74
CA SER A 72 -4.97 -5.31 -13.73
C SER A 72 -6.16 -4.47 -13.27
N GLU A 73 -7.07 -4.18 -14.19
CA GLU A 73 -8.30 -3.42 -13.92
C GLU A 73 -9.21 -4.12 -12.90
N THR A 74 -9.24 -5.46 -12.87
CA THR A 74 -9.95 -6.23 -11.85
C THR A 74 -9.35 -5.99 -10.46
N ILE A 75 -8.02 -5.86 -10.38
CA ILE A 75 -7.30 -5.59 -9.14
C ILE A 75 -7.59 -4.16 -8.67
N TYR A 76 -7.50 -3.17 -9.56
CA TYR A 76 -7.76 -1.78 -9.22
C TYR A 76 -9.20 -1.58 -8.73
N ASN A 77 -10.19 -2.13 -9.43
CA ASN A 77 -11.60 -2.02 -9.03
C ASN A 77 -11.89 -2.77 -7.72
N GLY A 78 -11.30 -3.94 -7.52
CA GLY A 78 -11.47 -4.71 -6.28
C GLY A 78 -10.89 -4.00 -5.05
N LEU A 79 -9.82 -3.23 -5.23
CA LEU A 79 -9.15 -2.49 -4.15
C LEU A 79 -9.69 -1.07 -3.94
N ALA A 80 -10.29 -0.45 -4.96
CA ALA A 80 -10.62 0.97 -4.93
C ALA A 80 -11.51 1.35 -3.74
N THR A 81 -12.61 0.62 -3.51
CA THR A 81 -13.51 0.90 -2.38
C THR A 81 -12.89 0.61 -1.01
N PRO A 82 -12.30 -0.57 -0.73
CA PRO A 82 -11.72 -0.82 0.58
C PRO A 82 -10.56 0.12 0.91
N VAL A 83 -9.72 0.49 -0.07
CA VAL A 83 -8.63 1.46 0.15
C VAL A 83 -9.17 2.89 0.30
N ALA A 84 -10.25 3.26 -0.40
CA ALA A 84 -10.89 4.56 -0.25
C ALA A 84 -11.44 4.78 1.16
N ARG A 85 -11.73 3.70 1.89
CA ARG A 85 -12.13 3.80 3.30
C ARG A 85 -10.99 4.17 4.24
N LEU A 86 -9.75 3.87 3.85
CA LEU A 86 -8.56 4.01 4.69
C LEU A 86 -7.90 5.38 4.56
N LEU A 87 -8.03 6.02 3.40
CA LEU A 87 -7.29 7.24 3.07
C LEU A 87 -8.20 8.44 2.86
N SER A 88 -7.77 9.61 3.34
CA SER A 88 -8.41 10.89 3.06
C SER A 88 -8.31 11.24 1.56
N PRO A 89 -9.27 12.01 1.01
CA PRO A 89 -9.22 12.47 -0.39
C PRO A 89 -7.95 13.25 -0.73
N GLU A 90 -7.45 14.06 0.22
CA GLU A 90 -6.21 14.83 0.06
C GLU A 90 -5.00 13.89 -0.06
N THR A 91 -4.92 12.87 0.80
CA THR A 91 -3.84 11.88 0.75
C THR A 91 -3.89 11.09 -0.55
N VAL A 92 -5.07 10.68 -1.01
CA VAL A 92 -5.21 9.99 -2.31
C VAL A 92 -4.67 10.86 -3.44
N THR A 93 -5.01 12.16 -3.45
CA THR A 93 -4.58 13.10 -4.49
C THR A 93 -3.06 13.31 -4.47
N GLU A 94 -2.48 13.61 -3.31
CA GLU A 94 -1.05 13.87 -3.18
C GLU A 94 -0.20 12.62 -3.44
N MET A 95 -0.63 11.45 -2.97
CA MET A 95 0.08 10.20 -3.24
C MET A 95 -0.02 9.79 -4.70
N THR A 96 -1.14 10.06 -5.38
CA THR A 96 -1.27 9.84 -6.83
C THR A 96 -0.24 10.68 -7.58
N ARG A 97 -0.16 11.98 -7.26
CA ARG A 97 0.84 12.89 -7.84
C ARG A 97 2.26 12.42 -7.55
N PHE A 98 2.55 11.98 -6.33
CA PHE A 98 3.85 11.45 -5.96
C PHE A 98 4.21 10.23 -6.82
N TYR A 99 3.35 9.21 -6.89
CA TYR A 99 3.65 7.99 -7.63
C TYR A 99 3.75 8.23 -9.14
N GLN A 100 3.05 9.23 -9.69
CA GLN A 100 3.20 9.66 -11.09
C GLN A 100 4.47 10.48 -11.35
N SER A 101 5.12 11.03 -10.32
CA SER A 101 6.35 11.82 -10.48
C SER A 101 7.54 10.96 -10.92
N SER A 102 8.58 11.61 -11.47
CA SER A 102 9.84 10.93 -11.82
C SER A 102 10.46 10.20 -10.63
N TYR A 103 10.37 10.78 -9.43
CA TYR A 103 10.89 10.16 -8.22
C TYR A 103 10.03 8.99 -7.76
N GLY A 104 8.69 9.15 -7.76
CA GLY A 104 7.77 8.06 -7.42
C GLY A 104 7.94 6.84 -8.33
N GLN A 105 8.14 7.06 -9.63
CA GLN A 105 8.43 5.97 -10.56
C GLN A 105 9.77 5.27 -10.27
N LYS A 106 10.82 6.01 -9.84
CA LYS A 106 12.07 5.39 -9.37
C LYS A 106 11.84 4.54 -8.11
N VAL A 107 10.99 5.00 -7.20
CA VAL A 107 10.61 4.26 -5.99
C VAL A 107 9.87 2.98 -6.36
N LEU A 108 8.85 3.04 -7.22
CA LEU A 108 8.12 1.84 -7.67
C LEU A 108 9.02 0.86 -8.42
N ASN A 109 9.93 1.36 -9.26
CA ASN A 109 10.90 0.52 -9.93
C ASN A 109 11.83 -0.18 -8.93
N ASN A 110 12.26 0.51 -7.87
CA ASN A 110 13.05 -0.09 -6.81
C ASN A 110 12.24 -1.15 -6.07
N ILE A 111 10.98 -0.86 -5.70
CA ILE A 111 10.13 -1.80 -4.95
C ILE A 111 9.85 -3.08 -5.76
N TYR A 112 9.46 -2.94 -7.04
CA TYR A 112 8.96 -4.08 -7.81
C TYR A 112 9.99 -4.77 -8.70
N ASN A 113 11.06 -4.08 -9.09
CA ASN A 113 12.02 -4.58 -10.06
C ASN A 113 13.45 -4.64 -9.52
N SER A 114 13.70 -4.29 -8.25
CA SER A 114 15.00 -4.58 -7.64
C SER A 114 15.15 -6.08 -7.37
N GLY A 115 16.34 -6.61 -7.63
CA GLY A 115 16.67 -7.99 -7.27
C GLY A 115 16.70 -8.20 -5.75
N ALA A 116 17.04 -9.40 -5.28
CA ALA A 116 17.23 -9.64 -3.85
C ALA A 116 18.28 -8.67 -3.29
N GLN A 117 17.87 -7.82 -2.35
CA GLN A 117 18.75 -6.87 -1.66
C GLN A 117 18.84 -7.22 -0.18
N LEU A 118 20.06 -7.12 0.38
CA LEU A 118 20.29 -7.26 1.83
C LEU A 118 19.66 -6.12 2.63
N TYR A 119 19.56 -4.93 2.03
CA TYR A 119 18.96 -3.74 2.64
C TYR A 119 18.07 -3.01 1.63
N PRO A 120 16.92 -2.47 2.06
CA PRO A 120 16.11 -1.61 1.21
C PRO A 120 16.91 -0.41 0.73
N THR A 121 17.01 -0.22 -0.59
CA THR A 121 17.68 0.94 -1.16
C THR A 121 16.67 2.02 -1.52
N VAL A 122 16.77 3.19 -0.89
CA VAL A 122 15.96 4.35 -1.30
C VAL A 122 16.64 5.03 -2.48
N PRO A 123 15.96 5.22 -3.63
CA PRO A 123 16.53 5.96 -4.75
C PRO A 123 16.99 7.35 -4.32
N LYS A 124 18.14 7.81 -4.80
CA LYS A 124 18.62 9.16 -4.51
C LYS A 124 17.78 10.20 -5.27
N ALA A 125 17.15 11.11 -4.53
CA ALA A 125 16.42 12.23 -5.11
C ALA A 125 17.39 13.28 -5.69
N THR A 126 17.01 13.89 -6.81
CA THR A 126 17.61 15.15 -7.27
C THR A 126 17.20 16.31 -6.34
N PRO A 127 17.89 17.46 -6.36
CA PRO A 127 17.48 18.62 -5.56
C PRO A 127 16.05 19.10 -5.83
N ALA A 128 15.59 19.04 -7.09
CA ALA A 128 14.22 19.42 -7.46
C ALA A 128 13.18 18.43 -6.91
N GLU A 129 13.43 17.12 -7.04
CA GLU A 129 12.58 16.08 -6.43
C GLU A 129 12.55 16.22 -4.91
N GLN A 130 13.70 16.47 -4.28
CA GLN A 130 13.79 16.67 -2.84
C GLN A 130 12.97 17.88 -2.36
N ALA A 131 12.86 18.95 -3.17
CA ALA A 131 12.03 20.09 -2.85
C ALA A 131 10.53 19.72 -2.86
N GLU A 132 10.09 18.88 -3.80
CA GLU A 132 8.72 18.35 -3.84
C GLU A 132 8.42 17.50 -2.58
N LEU A 133 9.37 16.63 -2.17
CA LEU A 133 9.22 15.78 -0.97
C LEU A 133 9.23 16.56 0.35
N LYS A 134 9.61 17.84 0.33
CA LYS A 134 9.59 18.73 1.50
C LYS A 134 8.29 19.53 1.61
N LYS A 135 7.39 19.42 0.62
CA LYS A 135 6.11 20.13 0.67
C LYS A 135 5.27 19.61 1.85
N PRO A 136 4.67 20.47 2.68
CA PRO A 136 3.86 20.05 3.81
C PRO A 136 2.70 19.11 3.42
N ALA A 137 2.10 19.33 2.25
CA ALA A 137 1.03 18.47 1.72
C ALA A 137 1.51 17.03 1.51
N TYR A 138 2.67 16.84 0.87
CA TYR A 138 3.28 15.52 0.69
C TYR A 138 3.64 14.89 2.03
N ILE A 139 4.27 15.62 2.94
CA ILE A 139 4.69 15.06 4.24
C ILE A 139 3.48 14.55 5.02
N LYS A 140 2.39 15.31 5.05
CA LYS A 140 1.14 14.90 5.71
C LYS A 140 0.54 13.66 5.03
N ALA A 141 0.46 13.66 3.70
CA ALA A 141 -0.08 12.54 2.93
C ALA A 141 0.74 11.26 3.10
N ASP A 142 2.07 11.36 3.04
CA ASP A 142 3.00 10.23 3.25
C ASP A 142 2.89 9.64 4.66
N GLN A 143 2.72 10.49 5.68
CA GLN A 143 2.50 10.03 7.05
C GLN A 143 1.18 9.26 7.20
N GLU A 144 0.08 9.79 6.68
CA GLU A 144 -1.22 9.10 6.71
C GLU A 144 -1.19 7.81 5.90
N PHE A 145 -0.56 7.83 4.73
CA PHE A 145 -0.41 6.67 3.87
C PHE A 145 0.37 5.56 4.58
N LYS A 146 1.52 5.89 5.18
CA LYS A 146 2.33 4.94 5.96
C LYS A 146 1.59 4.40 7.18
N ALA A 147 0.80 5.22 7.86
CA ALA A 147 -0.02 4.76 8.97
C ALA A 147 -1.06 3.71 8.54
N ASN A 148 -1.48 3.73 7.27
CA ASN A 148 -2.45 2.79 6.70
C ASN A 148 -1.82 1.69 5.83
N GLU A 149 -0.50 1.67 5.66
CA GLU A 149 0.19 0.75 4.74
C GLU A 149 -0.14 -0.73 5.04
N GLN A 150 -0.11 -1.11 6.32
CA GLN A 150 -0.45 -2.47 6.72
C GLN A 150 -1.91 -2.83 6.39
N ALA A 151 -2.85 -1.89 6.56
CA ALA A 151 -4.25 -2.11 6.23
C ALA A 151 -4.44 -2.23 4.71
N ILE A 152 -3.74 -1.43 3.91
CA ILE A 152 -3.74 -1.56 2.44
C ILE A 152 -3.22 -2.95 2.03
N HIS A 153 -2.10 -3.40 2.60
CA HIS A 153 -1.58 -4.76 2.33
C HIS A 153 -2.55 -5.86 2.77
N HIS A 154 -3.29 -5.64 3.86
CA HIS A 154 -4.35 -6.56 4.27
C HIS A 154 -5.44 -6.67 3.20
N GLU A 155 -5.93 -5.55 2.67
CA GLU A 155 -6.96 -5.54 1.61
C GLU A 155 -6.46 -6.22 0.31
N VAL A 156 -5.18 -6.03 -0.04
CA VAL A 156 -4.55 -6.76 -1.16
C VAL A 156 -4.56 -8.27 -0.90
N PHE A 157 -4.23 -8.70 0.31
CA PHE A 157 -4.28 -10.11 0.67
C PHE A 157 -5.71 -10.68 0.70
N VAL A 158 -6.70 -9.90 1.13
CA VAL A 158 -8.12 -10.28 1.07
C VAL A 158 -8.55 -10.47 -0.38
N LEU A 159 -8.26 -9.51 -1.25
CA LEU A 159 -8.58 -9.62 -2.67
C LEU A 159 -7.84 -10.80 -3.33
N LEU A 160 -6.58 -11.05 -2.96
CA LEU A 160 -5.84 -12.23 -3.41
C LEU A 160 -6.61 -13.52 -3.09
N LYS A 161 -7.12 -13.67 -1.86
CA LYS A 161 -7.92 -14.85 -1.48
C LYS A 161 -9.19 -14.97 -2.32
N GLN A 162 -9.87 -13.87 -2.60
CA GLN A 162 -11.07 -13.86 -3.45
C GLN A 162 -10.73 -14.26 -4.89
N ILE A 163 -9.61 -13.77 -5.45
CA ILE A 163 -9.13 -14.17 -6.76
C ILE A 163 -8.84 -15.67 -6.78
N ILE A 164 -8.15 -16.21 -5.77
CA ILE A 164 -7.81 -17.64 -5.70
C ILE A 164 -9.09 -18.48 -5.54
N ASN A 165 -9.98 -18.07 -4.64
CA ASN A 165 -11.19 -18.80 -4.22
C ASN A 165 -12.44 -17.91 -4.30
N PRO A 166 -13.02 -17.66 -5.47
CA PRO A 166 -14.13 -16.71 -5.65
C PRO A 166 -15.47 -17.16 -5.03
N LYS A 167 -15.53 -18.39 -4.48
CA LYS A 167 -16.72 -18.97 -3.85
C LYS A 167 -16.70 -18.87 -2.32
N LYS A 168 -15.73 -18.18 -1.73
CA LYS A 168 -15.58 -17.97 -0.28
C LYS A 168 -15.39 -16.50 0.04
#